data_AF-A0A916B4J6-F1
#
_entry.id   AF-A0A916B4J6-F1
#
_cell.length_a   1.000
_cell.length_b   1.000
_cell.length_c   1.000
_cell.angle_alpha   90.00
_cell.angle_beta   90.00
_cell.angle_gamma   90.00
#
_symmetry.space_group_name_H-M   'P 1'
#
loop_
_entity.id
_entity.type
_entity.pdbx_description
1 polymer ?
#
loop_
_entity_poly.entity_id
_entity_poly.type
_entity_poly.pdbx_seq_one_letter_code
_entity_poly.pdbx_strand_id
1 'polypeptide(L)'
;MSAHTGRFLLRTQDPFLLPDRALLTAVLSEAGLLGGPLEGGNDAFAVGERFLQLVTFAGCSVRIELLPRGDAPFCHIRFTGPFPRPVFLSGRNTRPPRCRHCRSPLRNWKETVPGREHPGPAQIACPACGEASPPWDYDWKGQAGFGRLFIQVEEVFPGEATPTPTLMALLEGATGCEWRHFYLQDD
;
A
#
# COMPACT_ATOMS: atom_id res chain seq x y z
N MET A 1 12.67 7.58 20.32
CA MET A 1 11.68 7.63 19.22
C MET A 1 12.04 6.49 18.29
N SER A 2 11.35 5.36 18.41
CA SER A 2 11.64 4.21 17.54
C SER A 2 11.28 4.63 16.12
N ALA A 3 12.25 4.66 15.21
CA ALA A 3 11.97 4.91 13.81
C ALA A 3 11.04 3.79 13.33
N HIS A 4 9.79 4.12 13.02
CA HIS A 4 8.88 3.16 12.37
C HIS A 4 9.60 2.61 11.13
N THR A 5 9.68 1.29 11.07
CA THR A 5 10.56 0.56 10.13
C THR A 5 10.14 0.83 8.67
N GLY A 6 8.83 1.02 8.47
CA GLY A 6 8.16 1.20 7.20
C GLY A 6 6.86 0.42 7.21
N ARG A 7 6.18 0.44 6.07
CA ARG A 7 4.94 -0.29 5.86
C ARG A 7 4.85 -0.81 4.43
N PHE A 8 4.22 -1.97 4.31
CA PHE A 8 3.84 -2.59 3.06
C PHE A 8 2.34 -2.33 2.83
N LEU A 9 1.97 -1.79 1.67
CA LEU A 9 0.60 -1.37 1.38
C LEU A 9 0.07 -2.09 0.14
N LEU A 10 -1.18 -2.54 0.23
CA LEU A 10 -1.99 -3.06 -0.86
C LEU A 10 -3.09 -2.07 -1.23
N ARG A 11 -3.38 -1.96 -2.52
CA ARG A 11 -4.41 -1.07 -3.07
C ARG A 11 -4.98 -1.62 -4.38
N THR A 12 -6.17 -1.19 -4.76
CA THR A 12 -6.75 -1.51 -6.09
C THR A 12 -5.95 -0.86 -7.22
N GLN A 13 -5.89 -1.49 -8.39
CA GLN A 13 -5.17 -0.97 -9.54
C GLN A 13 -5.75 0.35 -10.05
N ASP A 14 -7.07 0.43 -10.17
CA ASP A 14 -7.77 1.69 -10.38
C ASP A 14 -7.89 2.41 -9.02
N PRO A 15 -7.28 3.60 -8.87
CA PRO A 15 -7.30 4.33 -7.61
C PRO A 15 -8.69 4.87 -7.22
N PHE A 16 -9.67 4.91 -8.13
CA PHE A 16 -11.03 5.39 -7.86
C PHE A 16 -11.97 4.31 -7.33
N LEU A 17 -11.62 3.04 -7.52
CA LEU A 17 -12.41 1.93 -6.99
C LEU A 17 -12.32 1.92 -5.47
N LEU A 18 -13.47 1.73 -4.86
CA LEU A 18 -13.60 1.60 -3.42
C LEU A 18 -14.29 0.27 -3.12
N PRO A 19 -13.51 -0.79 -2.85
CA PRO A 19 -14.06 -2.05 -2.40
C PRO A 19 -14.86 -1.92 -1.11
N ASP A 20 -15.85 -2.78 -0.92
CA ASP A 20 -16.56 -2.90 0.35
C ASP A 20 -15.58 -3.38 1.43
N ARG A 21 -15.41 -2.54 2.43
CA ARG A 21 -14.50 -2.79 3.54
C ARG A 21 -14.98 -3.94 4.42
N ALA A 22 -16.28 -4.07 4.69
CA ALA A 22 -16.81 -5.14 5.53
C ALA A 22 -16.59 -6.50 4.86
N LEU A 23 -16.82 -6.56 3.53
CA LEU A 23 -16.53 -7.73 2.72
C LEU A 23 -15.04 -8.10 2.78
N LEU A 24 -14.15 -7.13 2.57
CA LEU A 24 -12.70 -7.37 2.65
C LEU A 24 -12.29 -7.86 4.04
N THR A 25 -12.80 -7.25 5.11
CA THR A 25 -12.51 -7.71 6.47
C THR A 25 -12.96 -9.16 6.66
N ALA A 26 -14.18 -9.53 6.23
CA ALA A 26 -14.67 -10.90 6.34
C ALA A 26 -13.80 -11.90 5.56
N VAL A 27 -13.53 -11.63 4.28
CA VAL A 27 -12.74 -12.51 3.41
C VAL A 27 -11.31 -12.67 3.91
N LEU A 28 -10.67 -11.59 4.36
CA LEU A 28 -9.28 -11.63 4.83
C LEU A 28 -9.16 -12.27 6.22
N SER A 29 -10.18 -12.16 7.07
CA SER A 29 -10.26 -12.92 8.32
C SER A 29 -10.45 -14.41 8.05
N GLU A 30 -11.40 -14.79 7.17
CA GLU A 30 -11.64 -16.19 6.80
C GLU A 30 -10.41 -16.85 6.17
N ALA A 31 -9.68 -16.10 5.32
CA ALA A 31 -8.45 -16.59 4.73
C ALA A 31 -7.28 -16.72 5.72
N GLY A 32 -7.43 -16.23 6.96
CA GLY A 32 -6.39 -16.25 7.99
C GLY A 32 -5.31 -15.19 7.80
N LEU A 33 -5.57 -14.12 7.01
CA LEU A 33 -4.67 -12.96 6.94
C LEU A 33 -4.86 -12.05 8.15
N LEU A 34 -6.11 -11.73 8.50
CA LEU A 34 -6.46 -10.93 9.67
C LEU A 34 -6.71 -11.84 10.88
N GLY A 35 -6.16 -11.46 12.02
CA GLY A 35 -6.52 -11.99 13.33
C GLY A 35 -7.62 -11.15 13.99
N GLY A 36 -7.65 -11.15 15.32
CA GLY A 36 -8.60 -10.33 16.08
C GLY A 36 -8.33 -8.82 15.92
N PRO A 37 -9.37 -7.97 16.06
CA PRO A 37 -9.20 -6.52 16.10
C PRO A 37 -8.33 -6.12 17.30
N LEU A 38 -7.49 -5.11 17.13
CA LEU A 38 -6.63 -4.59 18.21
C LEU A 38 -7.38 -3.53 19.01
N GLU A 39 -7.22 -3.58 20.34
CA GLU A 39 -7.83 -2.58 21.23
C GLU A 39 -7.28 -1.17 20.97
N GLY A 40 -8.17 -0.18 20.94
CA GLY A 40 -7.80 1.23 20.72
C GLY A 40 -7.34 1.60 19.30
N GLY A 41 -7.09 0.61 18.44
CA GLY A 41 -6.77 0.81 17.03
C GLY A 41 -8.01 0.72 16.17
N ASN A 42 -8.65 1.87 15.88
CA ASN A 42 -9.66 1.91 14.84
C ASN A 42 -9.05 1.35 13.56
N ASP A 43 -9.62 0.25 13.08
CA ASP A 43 -9.28 -0.38 11.81
C ASP A 43 -7.96 -1.15 11.80
N ALA A 44 -7.44 -1.51 12.98
CA ALA A 44 -6.24 -2.31 13.15
C ALA A 44 -6.56 -3.74 13.65
N PHE A 45 -5.81 -4.71 13.17
CA PHE A 45 -5.98 -6.15 13.40
C PHE A 45 -4.62 -6.79 13.69
N ALA A 46 -4.61 -7.77 14.59
CA ALA A 46 -3.48 -8.69 14.69
C ALA A 46 -3.32 -9.43 13.36
N VAL A 47 -2.14 -9.98 13.11
CA VAL A 47 -1.94 -10.91 11.99
C VAL A 47 -2.67 -12.23 12.26
N GLY A 48 -3.23 -12.85 11.22
CA GLY A 48 -3.89 -14.14 11.30
C GLY A 48 -2.91 -15.31 11.16
N GLU A 49 -3.42 -16.52 11.41
CA GLU A 49 -2.64 -17.77 11.41
C GLU A 49 -1.97 -18.10 10.07
N ARG A 50 -2.52 -17.61 8.95
CA ARG A 50 -2.00 -17.83 7.60
C ARG A 50 -1.24 -16.62 7.06
N PHE A 51 -0.96 -15.61 7.88
CA PHE A 51 -0.26 -14.40 7.46
C PHE A 51 1.05 -14.68 6.73
N LEU A 52 1.93 -15.51 7.30
CA LEU A 52 3.22 -15.88 6.69
C LEU A 52 3.09 -16.79 5.45
N GLN A 53 1.90 -17.33 5.18
CA GLN A 53 1.60 -18.05 3.95
C GLN A 53 1.06 -17.13 2.85
N LEU A 54 0.50 -15.98 3.23
CA LEU A 54 -0.13 -15.03 2.32
C LEU A 54 0.78 -13.84 2.00
N VAL A 55 1.76 -13.57 2.85
CA VAL A 55 2.81 -12.55 2.68
C VAL A 55 4.17 -13.22 2.84
N THR A 56 4.98 -13.17 1.78
CA THR A 56 6.34 -13.70 1.78
C THR A 56 7.30 -12.67 2.33
N PHE A 57 8.24 -13.08 3.18
CA PHE A 57 9.32 -12.23 3.65
C PHE A 57 10.67 -12.67 3.07
N ALA A 58 11.42 -11.72 2.51
CA ALA A 58 12.72 -11.93 1.90
C ALA A 58 13.83 -11.42 2.81
N GLY A 59 14.75 -12.32 3.20
CA GLY A 59 15.93 -12.00 3.99
C GLY A 59 16.16 -12.96 5.15
N CYS A 60 17.42 -13.32 5.42
CA CYS A 60 17.77 -14.29 6.47
C CYS A 60 17.67 -13.73 7.90
N SER A 61 17.40 -12.43 8.05
CA SER A 61 17.41 -11.72 9.34
C SER A 61 16.16 -10.88 9.58
N VAL A 62 15.07 -11.10 8.84
CA VAL A 62 13.83 -10.37 9.07
C VAL A 62 13.24 -10.82 10.41
N ARG A 63 13.31 -9.94 11.41
CA ARG A 63 12.74 -10.20 12.73
C ARG A 63 11.36 -9.55 12.80
N ILE A 64 10.33 -10.37 12.58
CA ILE A 64 8.94 -9.93 12.64
C ILE A 64 8.39 -10.28 14.02
N GLU A 65 8.11 -9.26 14.82
CA GLU A 65 7.38 -9.44 16.07
C GLU A 65 5.88 -9.46 15.72
N LEU A 66 5.22 -10.63 15.79
CA LEU A 66 3.81 -10.80 15.40
C LEU A 66 2.83 -10.54 16.56
N LEU A 67 3.34 -10.48 17.79
CA LEU A 67 2.56 -10.29 19.01
C LEU A 67 3.07 -9.05 19.75
N PRO A 68 2.20 -8.28 20.39
CA PRO A 68 2.62 -7.17 21.23
C PRO A 68 3.49 -7.68 22.38
N ARG A 69 4.63 -7.02 22.61
CA ARG A 69 5.54 -7.29 23.74
C ARG A 69 5.81 -6.00 24.49
N GLY A 70 4.93 -5.68 25.45
CA GLY A 70 4.92 -4.37 26.10
C GLY A 70 4.70 -3.27 25.07
N ASP A 71 5.52 -2.22 25.12
CA ASP A 71 5.42 -1.05 24.24
C ASP A 71 6.23 -1.18 22.93
N ALA A 72 6.80 -2.36 22.65
CA ALA A 72 7.59 -2.57 21.44
C ALA A 72 6.68 -2.58 20.18
N PRO A 73 7.13 -1.97 19.06
CA PRO A 73 6.43 -2.07 17.79
C PRO A 73 6.32 -3.53 17.34
N PHE A 74 5.17 -3.89 16.77
CA PHE A 74 4.90 -5.23 16.26
C PHE A 74 4.11 -5.15 14.95
N CYS A 75 4.28 -6.18 14.13
CA CYS A 75 3.63 -6.31 12.84
C CYS A 75 2.12 -6.54 13.03
N HIS A 76 1.33 -5.66 12.44
CA HIS A 76 -0.12 -5.71 12.47
C HIS A 76 -0.69 -5.18 11.15
N ILE A 77 -1.97 -5.44 10.91
CA ILE A 77 -2.64 -5.04 9.68
C ILE A 77 -3.60 -3.91 9.98
N ARG A 78 -3.61 -2.88 9.14
CA ARG A 78 -4.47 -1.72 9.29
C ARG A 78 -5.17 -1.37 7.98
N PHE A 79 -6.45 -1.05 8.05
CA PHE A 79 -7.12 -0.37 6.94
C PHE A 79 -6.95 1.13 7.06
N THR A 80 -6.66 1.79 5.94
CA THR A 80 -6.62 3.24 5.86
C THR A 80 -7.55 3.72 4.76
N GLY A 81 -8.47 4.61 5.12
CA GLY A 81 -9.67 4.94 4.34
C GLY A 81 -10.94 4.38 5.01
N PRO A 82 -12.09 4.39 4.34
CA PRO A 82 -12.28 4.84 2.96
C PRO A 82 -12.15 6.36 2.83
N PHE A 83 -11.44 6.81 1.80
CA PHE A 83 -11.38 8.21 1.43
C PHE A 83 -12.46 8.54 0.39
N PRO A 84 -13.06 9.75 0.44
CA PRO A 84 -14.07 10.17 -0.53
C PRO A 84 -13.49 10.25 -1.96
N ARG A 85 -12.18 10.52 -2.08
CA ARG A 85 -11.44 10.63 -3.34
C ARG A 85 -10.10 9.90 -3.23
N PRO A 86 -9.49 9.51 -4.36
CA PRO A 86 -8.15 8.95 -4.33
C PRO A 86 -7.17 9.87 -3.61
N VAL A 87 -6.41 9.28 -2.69
CA VAL A 87 -5.31 9.97 -2.05
C VAL A 87 -3.98 9.43 -2.53
N PHE A 88 -3.00 10.29 -2.63
CA PHE A 88 -1.61 9.93 -2.88
C PHE A 88 -0.89 9.69 -1.56
N LEU A 89 -0.31 8.51 -1.41
CA LEU A 89 0.55 8.17 -0.28
C LEU A 89 2.00 8.03 -0.75
N SER A 90 2.88 8.80 -0.12
CA SER A 90 4.33 8.84 -0.35
C SER A 90 5.07 8.99 0.97
N GLY A 91 6.32 8.54 1.03
CA GLY A 91 7.21 8.70 2.19
C GLY A 91 8.65 9.05 1.78
N ARG A 92 9.60 9.06 2.72
CA ARG A 92 11.01 9.42 2.46
C ARG A 92 11.72 8.54 1.42
N ASN A 93 11.22 7.32 1.24
CA ASN A 93 11.72 6.35 0.27
C ASN A 93 11.19 6.60 -1.15
N THR A 94 10.24 7.54 -1.34
CA THR A 94 9.70 7.89 -2.65
C THR A 94 10.78 8.52 -3.52
N ARG A 95 10.97 7.99 -4.74
CA ARG A 95 11.87 8.53 -5.76
C ARG A 95 11.07 9.02 -6.97
N PRO A 96 11.69 9.84 -7.85
CA PRO A 96 11.05 10.28 -9.08
C PRO A 96 10.45 9.10 -9.88
N PRO A 97 9.13 9.11 -10.14
CA PRO A 97 8.50 8.06 -10.91
C PRO A 97 8.90 8.18 -12.39
N ARG A 98 8.69 7.13 -13.17
CA ARG A 98 9.08 7.11 -14.60
C ARG A 98 7.86 7.19 -15.51
N CYS A 99 7.99 7.94 -16.60
CA CYS A 99 7.02 7.91 -17.68
C CYS A 99 6.91 6.47 -18.22
N ARG A 100 5.69 5.96 -18.46
CA ARG A 100 5.52 4.63 -19.07
C ARG A 100 5.86 4.60 -20.55
N HIS A 101 5.76 5.74 -21.24
CA HIS A 101 6.10 5.89 -22.65
C HIS A 101 7.62 5.93 -22.88
N CYS A 102 8.32 6.96 -22.40
CA CYS A 102 9.75 7.15 -22.68
C CYS A 102 10.69 6.70 -21.55
N ARG A 103 10.16 6.26 -20.39
CA ARG A 103 10.93 5.83 -19.20
C ARG A 103 11.77 6.93 -18.53
N SER A 104 11.73 8.17 -19.02
CA SER A 104 12.37 9.32 -18.37
C SER A 104 11.77 9.59 -16.98
N PRO A 105 12.60 9.97 -15.99
CA PRO A 105 12.12 10.28 -14.64
C PRO A 105 11.40 11.64 -14.59
N LEU A 106 10.26 11.69 -13.91
CA LEU A 106 9.56 12.93 -13.56
C LEU A 106 10.23 13.55 -12.32
N ARG A 107 11.28 14.34 -12.52
CA ARG A 107 12.11 14.86 -11.42
C ARG A 107 11.38 15.86 -10.52
N ASN A 108 10.50 16.66 -11.12
CA ASN A 108 9.64 17.65 -10.47
C ASN A 108 8.30 17.05 -9.99
N TRP A 109 8.30 15.78 -9.60
CA TRP A 109 7.05 15.09 -9.23
C TRP A 109 6.37 15.72 -8.01
N LYS A 110 7.13 16.25 -7.05
CA LYS A 110 6.57 16.88 -5.84
C LYS A 110 5.76 18.13 -6.16
N GLU A 111 6.20 18.88 -7.16
CA GLU A 111 5.51 20.09 -7.63
C GLU A 111 4.33 19.73 -8.55
N THR A 112 4.49 18.70 -9.40
CA THR A 112 3.47 18.31 -10.39
C THR A 112 2.36 17.41 -9.85
N VAL A 113 2.58 16.74 -8.71
CA VAL A 113 1.58 15.95 -7.99
C VAL A 113 1.25 16.69 -6.68
N PRO A 114 0.56 17.85 -6.75
CA PRO A 114 0.31 18.65 -5.57
C PRO A 114 -0.81 18.04 -4.74
N GLY A 115 -0.61 18.09 -3.42
CA GLY A 115 -1.63 17.72 -2.44
C GLY A 115 -1.79 16.22 -2.22
N ARG A 116 -2.55 15.90 -1.18
CA ARG A 116 -2.84 14.51 -0.80
C ARG A 116 -4.06 13.97 -1.54
N GLU A 117 -5.05 14.79 -1.85
CA GLU A 117 -6.30 14.38 -2.50
C GLU A 117 -6.27 14.71 -3.99
N HIS A 118 -6.73 13.76 -4.82
CA HIS A 118 -6.79 13.93 -6.26
C HIS A 118 -8.24 13.83 -6.76
N PRO A 119 -8.84 14.96 -7.20
CA PRO A 119 -10.27 15.02 -7.51
C PRO A 119 -10.66 14.38 -8.85
N GLY A 120 -9.70 14.00 -9.70
CA GLY A 120 -9.97 13.48 -11.03
C GLY A 120 -8.70 13.33 -11.88
N PRO A 121 -8.82 12.95 -13.17
CA PRO A 121 -7.69 12.64 -14.05
C PRO A 121 -7.00 13.90 -14.57
N ALA A 122 -6.52 14.76 -13.67
CA ALA A 122 -5.61 15.84 -14.03
C ALA A 122 -4.36 15.20 -14.65
N GLN A 123 -4.07 15.50 -15.91
CA GLN A 123 -2.94 14.90 -16.60
C GLN A 123 -1.66 15.70 -16.39
N ILE A 124 -0.55 14.99 -16.22
CA ILE A 124 0.79 15.54 -16.11
C ILE A 124 1.56 15.15 -17.37
N ALA A 125 2.02 16.17 -18.11
CA ALA A 125 2.87 15.97 -19.28
C ALA A 125 4.29 15.57 -18.88
N CYS A 126 4.84 14.56 -19.54
CA CYS A 126 6.22 14.16 -19.36
C CYS A 126 7.15 15.23 -19.94
N PRO A 127 8.09 15.82 -19.17
CA PRO A 127 8.99 16.86 -19.69
C PRO A 127 9.93 16.39 -20.80
N ALA A 128 10.12 15.08 -20.97
CA ALA A 128 11.05 14.52 -21.94
C ALA A 128 10.41 14.12 -23.28
N CYS A 129 9.15 13.67 -23.27
CA CYS A 129 8.48 13.18 -24.48
C CYS A 129 7.12 13.84 -24.76
N GLY A 130 6.62 14.67 -23.85
CA GLY A 130 5.33 15.35 -24.00
C GLY A 130 4.11 14.50 -23.64
N GLU A 131 4.25 13.18 -23.48
CA GLU A 131 3.13 12.29 -23.15
C GLU A 131 2.38 12.77 -21.90
N ALA A 132 1.07 13.00 -22.05
CA ALA A 132 0.19 13.41 -20.97
C ALA A 132 -0.49 12.18 -20.37
N SER A 133 -0.31 11.97 -19.07
CA SER A 133 -0.92 10.85 -18.36
C SER A 133 -1.32 11.27 -16.95
N PRO A 134 -2.36 10.68 -16.35
CA PRO A 134 -2.67 10.96 -14.96
C PRO A 134 -1.52 10.51 -14.03
N PRO A 135 -1.42 11.05 -12.80
CA PRO A 135 -0.27 10.83 -11.93
C PRO A 135 -0.09 9.36 -11.52
N TRP A 136 -1.20 8.63 -11.35
CA TRP A 136 -1.19 7.20 -11.00
C TRP A 136 -0.74 6.29 -12.14
N ASP A 137 -0.73 6.78 -13.38
CA ASP A 137 -0.23 6.02 -14.53
C ASP A 137 1.29 6.12 -14.68
N TYR A 138 1.97 7.01 -13.96
CA TYR A 138 3.42 6.97 -13.89
C TYR A 138 3.90 5.70 -13.15
N ASP A 139 5.09 5.23 -13.49
CA ASP A 139 5.72 4.09 -12.83
C ASP A 139 6.43 4.54 -11.55
N TRP A 140 5.72 4.41 -10.43
CA TRP A 140 6.20 4.71 -9.07
C TRP A 140 7.12 3.63 -8.49
N LYS A 141 7.42 2.56 -9.23
CA LYS A 141 8.33 1.48 -8.82
C LYS A 141 8.04 0.88 -7.44
N GLY A 142 6.76 0.86 -7.05
CA GLY A 142 6.35 0.37 -5.73
C GLY A 142 6.81 1.25 -4.55
N GLN A 143 7.09 2.54 -4.77
CA GLN A 143 7.56 3.46 -3.72
C GLN A 143 6.53 4.53 -3.32
N ALA A 144 5.39 4.56 -3.99
CA ALA A 144 4.23 5.39 -3.67
C ALA A 144 3.00 4.84 -4.39
N GLY A 145 1.81 5.29 -4.00
CA GLY A 145 0.56 4.79 -4.58
C GLY A 145 -0.62 5.73 -4.41
N PHE A 146 -1.62 5.52 -5.25
CA PHE A 146 -2.90 6.24 -5.22
C PHE A 146 -4.03 5.27 -4.93
N GLY A 147 -5.00 5.69 -4.12
CA GLY A 147 -6.16 4.84 -3.80
C GLY A 147 -7.11 5.48 -2.81
N ARG A 148 -8.29 4.87 -2.66
CA ARG A 148 -9.30 5.29 -1.67
C ARG A 148 -9.34 4.41 -0.44
N LEU A 149 -8.80 3.21 -0.54
CA LEU A 149 -8.66 2.25 0.55
C LEU A 149 -7.30 1.57 0.41
N PHE A 150 -6.63 1.41 1.54
CA PHE A 150 -5.35 0.71 1.63
C PHE A 150 -5.41 -0.33 2.73
N ILE A 151 -4.86 -1.51 2.47
CA ILE A 151 -4.54 -2.49 3.50
C ILE A 151 -3.04 -2.33 3.77
N GLN A 152 -2.68 -2.00 4.99
CA GLN A 152 -1.31 -1.72 5.41
C GLN A 152 -0.84 -2.84 6.34
N VAL A 153 0.35 -3.37 6.08
CA VAL A 153 1.08 -4.21 7.02
C VAL A 153 2.18 -3.34 7.62
N GLU A 154 2.02 -3.05 8.91
CA GLU A 154 2.88 -2.16 9.68
C GLU A 154 4.15 -2.88 10.15
N GLU A 155 5.20 -2.12 10.46
CA GLU A 155 6.51 -2.63 10.88
C GLU A 155 7.19 -3.54 9.84
N VAL A 156 7.11 -3.15 8.56
CA VAL A 156 7.74 -3.86 7.45
C VAL A 156 8.66 -2.92 6.69
N PHE A 157 9.96 -3.21 6.64
CA PHE A 157 10.88 -2.38 5.86
C PHE A 157 10.60 -2.55 4.35
N PRO A 158 10.79 -1.50 3.52
CA PRO A 158 10.57 -1.61 2.08
C PRO A 158 11.32 -2.77 1.42
N GLY A 159 10.58 -3.61 0.71
CA GLY A 159 11.12 -4.77 -0.01
C GLY A 159 11.34 -6.01 0.84
N GLU A 160 11.10 -5.97 2.15
CA GLU A 160 11.21 -7.16 3.01
C GLU A 160 10.00 -8.08 2.87
N ALA A 161 8.80 -7.54 2.65
CA ALA A 161 7.59 -8.35 2.44
C ALA A 161 7.12 -8.26 0.99
N THR A 162 6.38 -9.24 0.49
CA THR A 162 5.72 -9.20 -0.82
C THR A 162 4.44 -10.05 -0.75
N PRO A 163 3.31 -9.62 -1.34
CA PRO A 163 2.10 -10.42 -1.30
C PRO A 163 2.29 -11.65 -2.18
N THR A 164 1.81 -12.79 -1.71
CA THR A 164 1.79 -14.01 -2.53
C THR A 164 0.76 -13.89 -3.65
N PRO A 165 0.91 -14.66 -4.75
CA PRO A 165 -0.13 -14.76 -5.77
C PRO A 165 -1.49 -15.17 -5.19
N THR A 166 -1.50 -16.02 -4.17
CA THR A 166 -2.71 -16.45 -3.46
C THR A 166 -3.44 -15.27 -2.81
N LEU A 167 -2.72 -14.39 -2.12
CA LEU A 167 -3.30 -13.19 -1.52
C LEU A 167 -3.86 -12.24 -2.58
N MET A 168 -3.13 -12.04 -3.68
CA MET A 168 -3.58 -11.19 -4.78
C MET A 168 -4.85 -11.75 -5.41
N ALA A 169 -4.90 -13.04 -5.74
CA ALA A 169 -6.07 -13.70 -6.31
C ALA A 169 -7.28 -13.65 -5.36
N LEU A 170 -7.07 -13.77 -4.05
CA LEU A 170 -8.13 -13.65 -3.04
C LEU A 170 -8.76 -12.24 -3.06
N LEU A 171 -7.92 -11.20 -3.06
CA LEU A 171 -8.39 -9.81 -3.13
C LEU A 171 -9.14 -9.54 -4.44
N GLU A 172 -8.58 -9.98 -5.56
CA GLU A 172 -9.22 -9.83 -6.87
C GLU A 172 -10.55 -10.58 -6.97
N GLY A 173 -10.62 -11.80 -6.44
CA GLY A 173 -11.85 -12.59 -6.40
C GLY A 173 -12.94 -11.96 -5.53
N ALA A 174 -12.56 -11.34 -4.41
CA ALA A 174 -13.49 -10.67 -3.51
C ALA A 174 -14.01 -9.34 -4.07
N THR A 175 -13.17 -8.58 -4.77
CA THR A 175 -13.53 -7.22 -5.21
C THR A 175 -13.87 -7.10 -6.69
N GLY A 176 -13.50 -8.09 -7.51
CA GLY A 176 -13.63 -8.05 -8.96
C GLY A 176 -12.67 -7.05 -9.63
N CYS A 177 -11.55 -6.71 -9.00
CA CYS A 177 -10.62 -5.67 -9.48
C CYS A 177 -9.18 -6.08 -9.22
N GLU A 178 -8.26 -5.77 -10.14
CA GLU A 178 -6.82 -6.00 -9.95
C GLU A 178 -6.28 -5.24 -8.73
N TRP A 179 -5.32 -5.83 -8.01
CA TRP A 179 -4.63 -5.19 -6.88
C TRP A 179 -3.14 -4.99 -7.18
N ARG A 180 -2.54 -3.98 -6.53
CA ARG A 180 -1.09 -3.73 -6.54
C ARG A 180 -0.58 -3.41 -5.16
N HIS A 181 0.73 -3.46 -5.00
CA HIS A 181 1.39 -3.12 -3.75
C HIS A 181 2.51 -2.09 -3.91
N PHE A 182 2.86 -1.44 -2.81
CA PHE A 182 3.98 -0.51 -2.70
C PHE A 182 4.45 -0.42 -1.24
N TYR A 183 5.57 0.26 -1.01
CA TYR A 183 6.17 0.41 0.31
C TYR A 183 6.36 1.87 0.66
N LEU A 184 6.15 2.22 1.92
CA LEU A 184 6.42 3.54 2.46
C LEU A 184 7.37 3.45 3.65
N GLN A 185 8.17 4.49 3.81
CA GLN A 185 8.83 4.81 5.07
C GLN A 185 8.42 6.20 5.46
N ASP A 186 7.98 6.35 6.71
CA ASP A 186 7.63 7.65 7.25
C ASP A 186 8.89 8.53 7.34
N ASP A 187 8.69 9.84 7.23
CA ASP A 187 9.76 10.85 7.28
C ASP A 187 10.44 10.92 8.66
#